data_AF-A0A844IJI4-F1
#
_entry.id   AF-A0A844IJI4-F1
#
_cell.length_a   1.000
_cell.length_b   1.000
_cell.length_c   1.000
_cell.angle_alpha   90.00
_cell.angle_beta   90.00
_cell.angle_gamma   90.00
#
_symmetry.space_group_name_H-M   'P 1'
#
loop_
_entity.id
_entity.type
_entity.pdbx_description
1 polymer ?
#
loop_
_entity_poly.entity_id
_entity_poly.type
_entity_poly.pdbx_seq_one_letter_code
_entity_poly.pdbx_strand_id
1 'polypeptide(L)'
;MILDVKNALSTIAPKLTYDVLIENQEDGTVKATLLSLPECQGLGTNKEEALNNLIQLFQARKPEIVTLGIEPDKTEHPWMKFAGMHKDNPLFNESLENIKNEGNAWDVLEALTGTIEAPSDWSSQHNHYLYGTPKHDNEIRE
;
A
#
# COMPACT_ATOMS: atom_id res chain seq x y z
N MET A 1 11.80 43.69 -18.19
CA MET A 1 12.44 42.86 -17.14
C MET A 1 11.69 41.54 -17.15
N ILE A 2 12.16 40.57 -17.93
CA ILE A 2 11.51 39.26 -18.11
C ILE A 2 12.12 38.35 -17.04
N LEU A 3 11.29 37.84 -16.14
CA LEU A 3 11.72 36.94 -15.08
C LEU A 3 11.79 35.53 -15.67
N ASP A 4 13.02 35.06 -15.92
CA ASP A 4 13.30 33.70 -16.37
C ASP A 4 12.83 32.67 -15.32
N VAL A 5 11.82 31.87 -15.66
CA VAL A 5 11.46 30.67 -14.89
C VAL A 5 12.42 29.56 -15.30
N LYS A 6 13.50 29.40 -14.54
CA LYS A 6 14.37 28.22 -14.64
C LYS A 6 13.64 27.02 -14.02
N ASN A 7 12.81 26.36 -14.80
CA ASN A 7 12.25 25.07 -14.40
C ASN A 7 13.29 23.98 -14.72
N ALA A 8 14.21 23.74 -13.78
CA ALA A 8 15.07 22.57 -13.80
C ALA A 8 14.24 21.34 -13.42
N LEU A 9 13.37 20.86 -14.32
CA LEU A 9 12.83 19.53 -14.23
C LEU A 9 13.94 18.57 -14.64
N SER A 10 14.65 18.02 -13.67
CA SER A 10 15.35 16.76 -13.86
C SER A 10 14.30 15.75 -14.33
N THR A 11 14.29 15.48 -15.63
CA THR A 11 13.51 14.43 -16.28
C THR A 11 14.00 13.07 -15.77
N ILE A 12 13.63 12.72 -14.55
CA ILE A 12 13.70 11.36 -14.04
C ILE A 12 12.46 10.71 -14.63
N ALA A 13 12.61 9.98 -15.74
CA ALA A 13 11.52 9.14 -16.23
C ALA A 13 11.10 8.23 -15.05
N PRO A 14 9.83 8.27 -14.60
CA PRO A 14 9.41 7.46 -13.49
C PRO A 14 9.58 5.99 -13.87
N LYS A 15 10.41 5.26 -13.10
CA LYS A 15 10.47 3.81 -13.21
C LYS A 15 9.18 3.25 -12.62
N LEU A 16 8.25 2.89 -13.50
CA LEU A 16 6.98 2.28 -13.11
C LEU A 16 7.23 0.79 -12.82
N THR A 17 6.90 0.36 -11.61
CA THR A 17 6.89 -1.06 -11.23
C THR A 17 5.44 -1.51 -11.19
N TYR A 18 5.17 -2.65 -11.82
CA TYR A 18 3.83 -3.22 -11.89
C TYR A 18 3.85 -4.68 -11.45
N ASP A 19 2.78 -5.10 -10.80
CA ASP A 19 2.57 -6.49 -10.46
C ASP A 19 1.98 -7.23 -11.68
N VAL A 20 2.59 -8.36 -12.02
CA VAL A 20 2.22 -9.19 -13.16
C VAL A 20 1.87 -10.59 -12.65
N LEU A 21 0.66 -11.04 -12.96
CA LEU A 21 0.22 -12.40 -12.72
C LEU A 21 0.75 -13.31 -13.83
N ILE A 22 1.35 -14.44 -13.46
CA ILE A 22 1.83 -15.46 -14.40
C ILE A 22 0.98 -16.72 -14.21
N GLU A 23 0.30 -17.14 -15.27
CA GLU A 23 -0.55 -18.33 -15.29
C GLU A 23 -0.02 -19.32 -16.32
N ASN A 24 0.20 -20.58 -15.92
CA ASN A 24 0.50 -21.66 -16.85
C ASN A 24 -0.81 -22.30 -17.28
N GLN A 25 -1.09 -22.27 -18.58
CA GLN A 25 -2.29 -22.82 -19.19
C GLN A 25 -2.13 -24.33 -19.45
N GLU A 26 -3.24 -25.05 -19.57
CA GLU A 26 -3.28 -26.52 -19.79
C GLU A 26 -2.64 -26.96 -21.11
N ASP A 27 -2.54 -26.06 -22.08
CA ASP A 27 -1.91 -26.24 -23.39
C ASP A 27 -0.37 -26.07 -23.37
N GLY A 28 0.21 -25.80 -22.18
CA GLY A 28 1.64 -25.53 -22.02
C GLY A 28 2.04 -24.08 -22.32
N THR A 29 1.07 -23.21 -22.62
CA THR A 29 1.31 -21.78 -22.85
C THR A 29 1.40 -21.05 -21.51
N VAL A 30 2.37 -20.14 -21.38
CA VAL A 30 2.47 -19.22 -20.24
C VAL A 30 1.81 -17.89 -20.58
N LYS A 31 0.91 -17.44 -19.72
CA LYS A 31 0.19 -16.18 -19.83
C LYS A 31 0.67 -15.22 -18.75
N ALA A 32 1.10 -14.03 -19.16
CA ALA A 32 1.42 -12.91 -18.29
C ALA A 32 0.32 -11.85 -18.36
N THR A 33 -0.26 -11.45 -17.23
CA THR A 33 -1.35 -10.46 -17.16
C THR A 33 -0.97 -9.34 -16.21
N LEU A 34 -1.11 -8.09 -16.65
CA LEU A 34 -0.86 -6.93 -15.80
C LEU A 34 -2.02 -6.72 -14.82
N LEU A 35 -1.78 -6.83 -13.51
CA LEU A 35 -2.88 -6.75 -12.52
C LEU A 35 -3.59 -5.39 -12.53
N SER A 36 -2.86 -4.32 -12.82
CA SER A 36 -3.43 -2.97 -12.93
C SER A 36 -4.27 -2.76 -14.19
N LEU A 37 -4.06 -3.57 -15.24
CA LEU A 37 -4.74 -3.45 -16.53
C LEU A 37 -4.95 -4.85 -17.11
N PRO A 38 -6.04 -5.55 -16.72
CA PRO A 38 -6.32 -6.91 -17.18
C PRO A 38 -6.41 -7.06 -18.71
N GLU A 39 -6.67 -5.96 -19.43
CA GLU A 39 -6.67 -5.88 -20.90
C GLU A 39 -5.27 -6.07 -21.52
N CYS A 40 -4.19 -5.91 -20.75
CA CYS A 40 -2.81 -6.08 -21.22
C CYS A 40 -2.27 -7.46 -20.81
N GLN A 41 -2.23 -8.36 -21.79
CA GLN A 41 -1.82 -9.76 -21.62
C GLN A 41 -0.76 -10.14 -22.67
N GLY A 42 0.29 -10.85 -22.24
CA GLY A 42 1.29 -11.45 -23.12
C GLY A 42 1.24 -12.97 -23.02
N LEU A 43 1.27 -13.66 -24.15
CA LEU A 43 1.36 -15.11 -24.22
C LEU A 43 2.75 -15.52 -24.69
N GLY A 44 3.27 -16.64 -24.21
CA GLY A 44 4.54 -17.20 -24.66
C GLY A 44 4.66 -18.68 -24.28
N THR A 45 5.64 -19.38 -24.83
CA THR A 45 5.92 -20.78 -24.48
C THR A 45 6.62 -20.93 -23.13
N ASN A 46 7.11 -19.82 -22.59
CA ASN A 46 7.78 -19.73 -21.30
C ASN A 46 7.54 -18.34 -20.67
N LYS A 47 7.87 -18.20 -19.38
CA LYS A 47 7.66 -16.97 -18.62
C LYS A 47 8.36 -15.75 -19.23
N GLU A 48 9.58 -15.92 -19.73
CA GLU A 48 10.39 -14.81 -20.26
C GLU A 48 9.81 -14.30 -21.58
N GLU A 49 9.39 -15.20 -22.45
CA GLU A 49 8.71 -14.88 -23.71
C GLU A 49 7.37 -14.17 -23.46
N ALA A 50 6.56 -14.67 -22.53
CA ALA A 50 5.28 -14.05 -22.17
C ALA A 50 5.47 -12.61 -21.63
N LEU A 51 6.51 -12.40 -20.81
CA LEU A 51 6.85 -11.07 -20.28
C LEU A 51 7.38 -10.13 -21.37
N ASN A 52 8.26 -10.61 -22.26
CA ASN A 52 8.77 -9.79 -23.37
C ASN A 52 7.64 -9.36 -24.30
N ASN A 53 6.71 -10.27 -24.61
CA ASN A 53 5.53 -9.97 -25.42
C ASN A 53 4.61 -8.95 -24.72
N LEU A 54 4.41 -9.09 -23.40
CA LEU A 54 3.66 -8.11 -22.61
C LEU A 54 4.33 -6.72 -22.65
N ILE A 55 5.65 -6.65 -22.46
CA ILE A 55 6.42 -5.39 -22.49
C ILE A 55 6.32 -4.74 -23.87
N GLN A 56 6.45 -5.51 -24.96
CA GLN A 56 6.30 -5.00 -26.32
C GLN A 56 4.90 -4.44 -26.56
N LEU A 57 3.85 -5.15 -26.15
CA LEU A 57 2.46 -4.68 -26.26
C LEU A 57 2.23 -3.39 -25.47
N PHE A 58 2.80 -3.31 -24.26
CA PHE A 58 2.70 -2.13 -23.41
C PHE A 58 3.43 -0.92 -24.01
N GLN A 59 4.63 -1.12 -24.55
CA GLN A 59 5.43 -0.07 -25.19
C GLN A 59 4.81 0.42 -26.51
N ALA A 60 4.24 -0.48 -27.32
CA ALA A 60 3.58 -0.12 -28.57
C ALA A 60 2.38 0.83 -28.35
N ARG A 61 1.70 0.70 -27.21
CA ARG A 61 0.54 1.52 -26.85
C ARG A 61 0.89 2.99 -26.57
N LYS A 62 2.14 3.30 -26.19
CA LYS A 62 2.61 4.63 -25.75
C LYS A 62 1.58 5.36 -24.85
N PRO A 63 1.19 4.75 -23.71
CA PRO A 63 0.17 5.36 -22.85
C PRO A 63 0.69 6.66 -22.23
N GLU A 64 -0.09 7.73 -22.35
CA GLU A 64 0.15 8.99 -21.65
C GLU A 64 -0.64 9.00 -20.34
N ILE A 65 0.06 9.17 -19.22
CA ILE A 65 -0.59 9.32 -17.91
C ILE A 65 -1.04 10.77 -17.78
N VAL A 66 -2.34 11.01 -18.00
CA VAL A 66 -2.96 12.31 -17.79
C VAL A 66 -3.52 12.36 -16.37
N THR A 67 -2.94 13.20 -15.52
CA THR A 67 -3.51 13.49 -14.19
C THR A 67 -4.67 14.46 -14.36
N LEU A 68 -5.90 13.94 -14.29
CA LEU A 68 -7.09 14.79 -14.28
C LEU A 68 -7.37 15.28 -12.86
N GLY A 69 -7.16 16.57 -12.63
CA GLY A 69 -7.63 17.24 -11.41
C GLY A 69 -9.15 17.36 -11.46
N ILE A 70 -9.86 16.50 -10.75
CA ILE A 70 -11.31 16.62 -10.57
C ILE A 70 -11.53 17.53 -9.38
N GLU A 71 -12.07 18.73 -9.61
CA GLU A 71 -12.57 19.55 -8.52
C GLU A 71 -13.79 18.83 -7.92
N PRO A 72 -13.78 18.53 -6.60
CA PRO A 72 -14.94 17.92 -5.99
C PRO A 72 -16.12 18.90 -6.09
N ASP A 73 -17.30 18.39 -6.44
CA ASP A 73 -18.54 19.15 -6.31
C ASP A 73 -18.60 19.68 -4.86
N LYS A 74 -18.87 20.98 -4.71
CA LYS A 74 -18.94 21.69 -3.41
C LYS A 74 -20.12 21.17 -2.60
N THR A 75 -19.98 19.95 -2.12
CA THR A 75 -20.89 19.30 -1.21
C THR A 75 -20.29 19.54 0.16
N GLU A 76 -21.07 20.10 1.09
CA GLU A 76 -20.61 20.24 2.46
C GLU A 76 -20.19 18.86 2.98
N HIS A 77 -18.89 18.69 3.23
CA HIS A 77 -18.35 17.42 3.68
C HIS A 77 -19.07 17.01 4.97
N PRO A 78 -19.53 15.74 5.14
CA PRO A 78 -20.29 15.34 6.32
C PRO A 78 -19.60 15.68 7.66
N TRP A 79 -18.27 15.74 7.68
CA TRP A 79 -17.48 16.13 8.86
C TRP A 79 -17.49 17.63 9.17
N MET A 80 -17.89 18.50 8.24
CA MET A 80 -18.09 19.93 8.50
C MET A 80 -19.17 20.18 9.55
N LYS A 81 -20.13 19.27 9.71
CA LYS A 81 -21.16 19.33 10.76
C LYS A 81 -20.57 19.26 12.18
N PHE A 82 -19.39 18.67 12.31
CA PHE A 82 -18.69 18.48 13.59
C PHE A 82 -17.48 19.41 13.73
N ALA A 83 -17.14 20.18 12.68
CA ALA A 83 -16.01 21.09 12.72
C ALA A 83 -16.23 22.17 13.79
N GLY A 84 -15.32 22.23 14.77
CA GLY A 84 -15.37 23.22 15.85
C GLY A 84 -16.26 22.85 17.04
N MET A 85 -16.83 21.64 17.12
CA MET A 85 -17.73 21.27 18.23
C MET A 85 -17.08 21.34 19.63
N HIS A 86 -15.75 21.31 19.69
CA HIS A 86 -14.99 21.40 20.93
C HIS A 86 -14.17 22.69 21.07
N LYS A 87 -14.37 23.68 20.17
CA LYS A 87 -13.60 24.93 20.17
C LYS A 87 -13.76 25.72 21.48
N ASP A 88 -14.97 25.72 22.03
CA ASP A 88 -15.31 26.45 23.26
C ASP A 88 -15.50 25.51 24.46
N ASN A 89 -15.03 24.25 24.38
CA ASN A 89 -15.17 23.32 25.50
C ASN A 89 -14.30 23.81 26.67
N PRO A 90 -14.89 24.25 27.79
CA PRO A 90 -14.15 24.85 28.91
C PRO A 90 -13.25 23.83 29.62
N LEU A 91 -13.54 22.53 29.47
CA LEU A 91 -12.75 21.43 30.04
C LEU A 91 -11.60 21.00 29.11
N PHE A 92 -11.48 21.55 27.90
CA PHE A 92 -10.46 21.12 26.95
C PHE A 92 -9.04 21.40 27.46
N ASN A 93 -8.82 22.58 28.04
CA ASN A 93 -7.51 22.95 28.59
C ASN A 93 -7.17 22.12 29.84
N GLU A 94 -8.13 21.91 30.73
CA GLU A 94 -7.95 21.05 31.92
C GLU A 94 -7.64 19.60 31.51
N SER A 95 -8.33 19.08 30.49
CA SER A 95 -8.06 17.75 29.95
C SER A 95 -6.65 17.65 29.35
N LEU A 96 -6.15 18.69 28.68
CA LEU A 96 -4.77 18.72 28.16
C LEU A 96 -3.74 18.77 29.28
N GLU A 97 -4.02 19.49 30.37
CA GLU A 97 -3.15 19.54 31.55
C GLU A 97 -3.12 18.19 32.28
N ASN A 98 -4.25 17.50 32.41
CA ASN A 98 -4.30 16.15 32.98
C ASN A 98 -3.51 15.14 32.11
N ILE A 99 -3.67 15.18 30.79
CA ILE A 99 -2.90 14.33 29.85
C ILE A 99 -1.39 14.61 29.96
N LYS A 100 -0.99 15.87 30.21
CA LYS A 100 0.43 16.22 30.43
C LYS A 100 0.96 15.73 31.78
N ASN A 101 0.13 15.72 32.81
CA ASN A 101 0.53 15.36 34.17
C ASN A 101 0.55 13.84 34.41
N GLU A 102 -0.19 13.05 33.62
CA GLU A 102 -0.28 11.58 33.77
C GLU A 102 0.88 10.82 33.11
N GLY A 103 1.92 11.52 32.65
CA GLY A 103 3.02 10.93 31.89
C GLY A 103 2.61 10.68 30.43
N ASN A 104 3.57 10.53 29.53
CA ASN A 104 3.21 10.29 28.15
C ASN A 104 2.64 8.86 28.01
N ALA A 105 1.63 8.67 27.16
CA ALA A 105 1.00 7.35 27.00
C ALA A 105 2.01 6.25 26.57
N TRP A 106 3.12 6.64 25.95
CA TRP A 106 4.20 5.74 25.60
C TRP A 106 5.00 5.24 26.81
N ASP A 107 5.16 6.04 27.86
CA ASP A 107 5.86 5.66 29.10
C ASP A 107 5.03 4.62 29.88
N VAL A 108 3.71 4.80 29.92
CA VAL A 108 2.78 3.83 30.53
C VAL A 108 2.76 2.53 29.74
N LEU A 109 2.70 2.63 28.40
CA LEU A 109 2.81 1.45 27.54
C LEU A 109 4.16 0.78 27.73
N GLU A 110 5.28 1.50 27.70
CA GLU A 110 6.62 0.96 27.93
C GLU A 110 6.75 0.27 29.29
N ALA A 111 6.16 0.83 30.35
CA ALA A 111 6.13 0.22 31.67
C ALA A 111 5.29 -1.07 31.73
N LEU A 112 4.25 -1.18 30.91
CA LEU A 112 3.32 -2.32 30.88
C LEU A 112 3.67 -3.36 29.80
N THR A 113 4.40 -2.95 28.76
CA THR A 113 4.77 -3.81 27.64
C THR A 113 6.19 -4.31 27.84
N GLY A 114 6.34 -5.62 28.05
CA GLY A 114 7.62 -6.30 27.91
C GLY A 114 7.89 -6.68 26.46
N THR A 115 9.14 -6.97 26.13
CA THR A 115 9.47 -7.69 24.89
C THR A 115 9.38 -9.18 25.15
N ILE A 116 8.72 -9.90 24.24
CA ILE A 116 8.80 -11.36 24.18
C ILE A 116 9.63 -11.67 22.93
N GLU A 117 10.74 -12.41 23.10
CA GLU A 117 11.45 -12.92 21.94
C GLU A 117 10.56 -13.90 21.19
N ALA A 118 10.24 -13.52 19.96
CA ALA A 118 9.36 -14.31 19.13
C ALA A 118 10.08 -15.58 18.63
N PRO A 119 9.49 -16.79 18.77
CA PRO A 119 10.00 -17.97 18.11
C PRO A 119 10.15 -17.74 16.59
N SER A 120 11.15 -18.37 15.98
CA SER A 120 11.47 -18.19 14.55
C SER A 120 10.31 -18.56 13.62
N ASP A 121 9.36 -19.37 14.11
CA ASP A 121 8.17 -19.81 13.40
C ASP A 121 6.90 -19.03 13.75
N TRP A 122 6.96 -17.94 14.54
CA TRP A 122 5.77 -17.17 14.97
C TRP A 122 4.92 -16.72 13.79
N SER A 123 5.54 -16.07 12.80
CA SER A 123 4.82 -15.57 11.61
C SER A 123 4.17 -16.70 10.82
N SER A 124 4.90 -17.81 10.63
CA SER A 124 4.41 -18.98 9.90
C SER A 124 3.36 -19.79 10.67
N GLN A 125 3.36 -19.71 11.99
CA GLN A 125 2.44 -20.42 12.89
C GLN A 125 1.50 -19.44 13.63
N HIS A 126 1.13 -18.35 12.97
CA HIS A 126 0.34 -17.26 13.55
C HIS A 126 -0.89 -17.72 14.34
N ASN A 127 -1.66 -18.68 13.79
CA ASN A 127 -2.86 -19.19 14.45
C ASN A 127 -2.56 -19.97 15.74
N HIS A 128 -1.44 -20.67 15.80
CA HIS A 128 -1.01 -21.39 17.00
C HIS A 128 -0.72 -20.42 18.15
N TYR A 129 0.00 -19.33 17.87
CA TYR A 129 0.41 -18.37 18.89
C TYR A 129 -0.72 -17.43 19.34
N LEU A 130 -1.65 -17.05 18.45
CA LEU A 130 -2.77 -16.19 18.82
C LEU A 130 -3.99 -16.95 19.37
N TYR A 131 -4.24 -18.17 18.88
CA TYR A 131 -5.49 -18.88 19.17
C TYR A 131 -5.29 -20.28 19.77
N GLY A 132 -4.05 -20.73 19.94
CA GLY A 132 -3.76 -22.06 20.51
C GLY A 132 -4.12 -23.22 19.58
N THR A 133 -4.29 -23.00 18.28
CA THR A 133 -4.54 -24.08 17.32
C THR A 133 -3.31 -24.99 17.21
N PRO A 134 -3.44 -26.27 16.81
CA PRO A 134 -2.28 -27.10 16.50
C PRO A 134 -1.34 -26.42 15.50
N LYS A 135 -0.02 -26.63 15.63
CA LYS A 135 0.94 -26.15 14.63
C LYS A 135 0.69 -26.86 13.30
N HIS A 136 0.80 -26.11 12.21
CA HIS A 136 0.79 -26.69 10.88
C HIS A 136 2.10 -27.43 10.68
N ASP A 137 2.04 -28.70 10.30
CA ASP A 137 3.21 -29.39 9.82
C ASP A 137 3.60 -28.72 8.50
N ASN A 138 4.74 -28.02 8.50
CA ASN A 138 5.34 -27.47 7.28
C ASN A 138 5.94 -28.60 6.43
N GLU A 139 5.22 -29.70 6.24
CA GLU A 139 5.49 -30.62 5.14
C GLU A 139 5.06 -29.89 3.87
N ILE A 140 6.04 -29.26 3.23
CA ILE A 140 5.96 -28.86 1.83
C ILE A 140 5.65 -30.13 1.05
N ARG A 141 4.38 -30.35 0.74
CA ARG A 141 3.96 -31.30 -0.28
C ARG A 141 4.20 -30.60 -1.60
N GLU A 142 5.37 -30.88 -2.18
CA GLU A 142 5.73 -30.55 -3.57
C GLU A 142 4.67 -31.05 -4.56
#